data_AF-A0A0L8VHU8-F1
#
_entry.id   AF-A0A0L8VHU8-F1
#
_cell.length_a   1.000
_cell.length_b   1.000
_cell.length_c   1.000
_cell.angle_alpha   90.00
_cell.angle_beta   90.00
_cell.angle_gamma   90.00
#
_symmetry.space_group_name_H-M   'P 1'
#
loop_
_entity.id
_entity.type
_entity.pdbx_description
1 polymer ?
#
loop_
_entity_poly.entity_id
_entity_poly.type
_entity_poly.pdbx_seq_one_letter_code
_entity_poly.pdbx_strand_id
1 'polypeptide(L)'
;MSTLLKSAKSIVPLMDRVLVQRIKAQAKTASGLYLPEKNVEKLNQAEVVAVGPGFTDANGNKVVPQVKVGDQVLIPQFGGSTIKLGNDDEVILFRDAEILAKIAKD
;
A
#
# COMPACT_ATOMS: atom_id res chain seq x y z
N MET A 1 -0.20 -4.10 23.12
CA MET A 1 -0.17 -4.12 21.64
C MET A 1 -0.90 -5.37 21.17
N SER A 2 -1.76 -5.25 20.16
CA SER A 2 -2.52 -6.39 19.61
C SER A 2 -1.55 -7.45 19.08
N THR A 3 -1.60 -8.66 19.63
CA THR A 3 -0.74 -9.80 19.26
C THR A 3 -1.07 -10.39 17.89
N LEU A 4 -2.18 -9.95 17.26
CA LEU A 4 -2.72 -10.53 16.03
C LEU A 4 -2.13 -9.91 14.75
N LEU A 5 -1.66 -8.66 14.80
CA LEU A 5 -1.18 -7.93 13.63
C LEU A 5 0.35 -7.78 13.66
N LYS A 6 1.06 -8.91 13.57
CA LYS A 6 2.54 -8.91 13.56
C LYS A 6 3.14 -8.73 12.17
N SER A 7 2.41 -9.06 11.11
CA SER A 7 2.90 -9.04 9.74
C SER A 7 1.79 -8.68 8.75
N ALA A 8 2.15 -7.99 7.66
CA ALA A 8 1.23 -7.76 6.54
C ALA A 8 0.70 -9.07 5.93
N LYS A 9 1.49 -10.15 5.97
CA LYS A 9 1.10 -11.46 5.41
C LYS A 9 -0.09 -12.12 6.10
N SER A 10 -0.38 -11.74 7.36
CA SER A 10 -1.54 -12.27 8.09
C SER A 10 -2.81 -11.45 7.85
N ILE A 11 -2.74 -10.39 7.05
CA ILE A 11 -3.89 -9.53 6.72
C ILE A 11 -4.42 -9.95 5.36
N VAL A 12 -5.67 -10.40 5.32
CA VAL A 12 -6.38 -10.75 4.09
C VAL A 12 -7.42 -9.66 3.80
N PRO A 13 -7.20 -8.80 2.78
CA PRO A 13 -8.17 -7.77 2.41
C PRO A 13 -9.48 -8.38 1.91
N LEU A 14 -10.60 -7.74 2.21
CA LEU A 14 -11.93 -8.15 1.76
C LEU A 14 -12.42 -7.27 0.62
N MET A 15 -13.23 -7.86 -0.27
CA MET A 15 -13.80 -7.19 -1.45
C MET A 15 -12.71 -6.64 -2.39
N ASP A 16 -12.88 -5.41 -2.87
CA ASP A 16 -11.96 -4.65 -3.72
C ASP A 16 -10.82 -3.95 -2.95
N ARG A 17 -10.55 -4.34 -1.71
CA ARG A 17 -9.53 -3.68 -0.91
C ARG A 17 -8.13 -4.15 -1.27
N VAL A 18 -7.20 -3.21 -1.26
CA VAL A 18 -5.78 -3.39 -1.60
C VAL A 18 -4.94 -2.93 -0.42
N LEU A 19 -4.09 -3.82 0.08
CA LEU A 19 -3.13 -3.51 1.13
C LEU A 19 -1.79 -3.16 0.48
N VAL A 20 -1.22 -2.02 0.88
CA VAL A 20 0.03 -1.50 0.32
C VAL A 20 1.02 -1.14 1.42
N GLN A 21 2.30 -1.24 1.10
CA GLN A 21 3.42 -0.79 1.93
C GLN A 21 4.08 0.41 1.25
N ARG A 22 4.15 1.57 1.92
CA ARG A 22 4.84 2.74 1.36
C ARG A 22 6.32 2.44 1.16
N ILE A 23 6.84 2.86 0.01
CA ILE A 23 8.28 2.83 -0.26
C ILE A 23 8.90 3.98 0.53
N LYS A 24 9.85 3.66 1.41
CA LYS A 24 10.59 4.67 2.18
C LYS A 24 11.54 5.41 1.23
N ALA A 25 11.50 6.74 1.25
CA ALA A 25 12.47 7.54 0.50
C ALA A 25 13.88 7.30 1.04
N GLN A 26 14.87 7.36 0.15
CA GLN A 26 16.27 7.26 0.56
C GLN A 26 16.62 8.46 1.43
N ALA A 27 17.10 8.20 2.65
CA ALA A 27 17.58 9.26 3.53
C ALA A 27 18.89 9.90 3.03
N LYS A 28 19.51 9.37 1.97
CA LYS A 28 20.77 9.85 1.41
C LYS A 28 20.50 10.62 0.11
N THR A 29 20.97 11.86 0.04
CA THR A 29 20.90 12.67 -1.18
C THR A 29 21.90 12.19 -2.23
N ALA A 30 21.75 12.63 -3.48
CA ALA A 30 22.69 12.33 -4.57
C ALA A 30 24.14 12.78 -4.27
N SER A 31 24.32 13.81 -3.43
CA SER A 31 25.63 14.30 -2.95
C SER A 31 26.19 13.51 -1.77
N GLY A 32 25.43 12.56 -1.22
CA GLY A 32 25.85 11.69 -0.13
C GLY A 32 25.54 12.19 1.28
N LEU A 33 24.78 13.28 1.43
CA LEU A 33 24.36 13.81 2.73
C LEU A 33 23.16 13.02 3.26
N TYR A 34 23.15 12.74 4.57
CA TYR A 34 22.01 12.12 5.24
C TYR A 34 21.01 13.19 5.70
N LEU A 35 19.76 13.04 5.26
CA LEU A 35 18.64 13.85 5.70
C LEU A 35 18.12 13.32 7.06
N PRO A 36 17.80 14.21 8.01
CA PRO A 36 17.06 13.82 9.20
C PRO A 36 15.73 13.17 8.80
N GLU A 37 15.35 12.08 9.45
CA GLU A 37 14.14 11.30 9.09
C GLU A 37 12.86 12.16 9.05
N LYS A 38 12.79 13.24 9.85
CA LYS A 38 11.66 14.18 9.87
C LYS A 38 11.48 14.99 8.58
N ASN A 39 12.55 15.13 7.78
CA ASN A 39 12.55 15.89 6.53
C ASN A 39 12.43 14.98 5.30
N VAL A 40 12.28 13.67 5.51
CA VAL A 40 12.08 12.71 4.41
C VAL A 40 10.62 12.78 4.00
N GLU A 41 10.37 13.29 2.79
CA GLU A 41 9.03 13.41 2.24
C GLU A 41 8.38 12.01 2.09
N LYS A 42 7.13 11.88 2.53
CA LYS A 42 6.37 10.64 2.33
C LYS A 42 6.08 10.49 0.85
N LEU A 43 6.78 9.57 0.20
CA LEU A 43 6.49 9.24 -1.18
C LEU A 43 5.05 8.75 -1.31
N ASN A 44 4.41 9.18 -2.39
CA ASN A 44 3.15 8.66 -2.88
C ASN A 44 3.32 7.32 -3.62
N GLN A 45 4.48 6.67 -3.50
CA GLN A 45 4.79 5.37 -4.09
C GLN A 45 4.65 4.27 -3.04
N ALA A 46 4.03 3.15 -3.44
CA ALA A 46 3.85 2.00 -2.57
C ALA A 46 3.97 0.69 -3.37
N GLU A 47 4.26 -0.40 -2.66
CA GLU A 47 4.20 -1.76 -3.19
C GLU A 47 2.93 -2.45 -2.69
N VAL A 48 2.24 -3.16 -3.58
CA VAL A 48 1.05 -3.94 -3.23
C VAL A 48 1.46 -5.22 -2.52
N VAL A 49 1.03 -5.39 -1.26
CA VAL A 49 1.40 -6.55 -0.43
C VAL A 49 0.28 -7.60 -0.34
N ALA A 50 -0.98 -7.18 -0.47
CA ALA A 50 -2.13 -8.09 -0.52
C ALA A 50 -3.29 -7.46 -1.28
N VAL A 51 -4.10 -8.28 -1.94
CA VAL A 51 -5.24 -7.85 -2.75
C VAL A 51 -6.45 -8.71 -2.37
N GLY A 52 -7.60 -8.07 -2.18
CA GLY A 52 -8.85 -8.77 -1.92
C GLY A 52 -9.39 -9.47 -3.17
N PRO A 53 -10.37 -10.39 -3.02
CA PRO A 53 -10.88 -11.19 -4.13
C PRO A 53 -11.73 -10.39 -5.13
N GLY A 54 -11.99 -9.11 -4.88
CA GLY A 54 -13.00 -8.33 -5.60
C GLY A 54 -14.41 -8.55 -5.06
N PHE A 55 -15.41 -8.06 -5.78
CA PHE A 55 -16.82 -8.23 -5.44
C PHE A 55 -17.65 -8.62 -6.65
N THR A 56 -18.88 -9.06 -6.42
CA THR A 56 -19.87 -9.30 -7.49
C THR A 56 -20.80 -8.10 -7.54
N ASP A 57 -20.97 -7.50 -8.72
CA ASP A 57 -21.88 -6.38 -8.91
C ASP A 57 -23.35 -6.82 -8.89
N ALA A 58 -24.27 -5.86 -8.98
CA ALA A 58 -25.71 -6.15 -8.97
C ALA A 58 -26.19 -6.97 -10.19
N ASN A 59 -25.38 -7.05 -11.26
CA ASN A 59 -25.67 -7.78 -12.48
C ASN A 59 -25.07 -9.20 -12.47
N GLY A 60 -24.39 -9.59 -11.39
CA GLY A 60 -23.72 -10.88 -11.27
C GLY A 60 -22.32 -10.92 -11.87
N ASN A 61 -21.77 -9.80 -12.34
CA ASN A 61 -20.41 -9.75 -12.88
C ASN A 61 -19.38 -9.69 -11.76
N LYS A 62 -18.27 -10.43 -11.93
CA LYS A 62 -17.11 -10.31 -11.04
C LYS A 62 -16.30 -9.05 -11.37
N VAL A 63 -16.19 -8.16 -10.40
CA VAL A 63 -15.31 -7.00 -10.43
C VAL A 63 -14.04 -7.36 -9.66
N VAL A 64 -12.96 -7.58 -10.40
CA VAL A 64 -11.65 -7.97 -9.85
C VAL A 64 -10.76 -6.73 -9.78
N PRO A 65 -9.96 -6.55 -8.71
CA PRO A 65 -8.99 -5.46 -8.64
C PRO A 65 -8.00 -5.44 -9.81
N GLN A 66 -7.61 -4.25 -10.26
CA GLN A 66 -6.71 -4.08 -11.41
C GLN A 66 -5.21 -4.17 -11.07
N VAL A 67 -4.89 -4.22 -9.77
CA VAL A 67 -3.54 -4.39 -9.24
C VAL A 67 -3.29 -5.82 -8.76
N LYS A 68 -2.03 -6.22 -8.76
CA LYS A 68 -1.56 -7.52 -8.26
C LYS A 68 -0.52 -7.34 -7.17
N VAL A 69 -0.36 -8.37 -6.33
CA VAL A 69 0.72 -8.40 -5.33
C VAL A 69 2.08 -8.26 -6.04
N GLY A 70 2.91 -7.34 -5.53
CA GLY A 70 4.21 -6.98 -6.11
C GLY A 70 4.17 -5.83 -7.12
N ASP A 71 2.99 -5.34 -7.53
CA ASP A 71 2.90 -4.14 -8.36
C ASP A 71 3.39 -2.92 -7.57
N GLN A 72 4.14 -2.04 -8.23
CA GLN A 72 4.43 -0.70 -7.72
C GLN A 72 3.34 0.26 -8.17
N VAL A 73 2.81 1.04 -7.24
CA VAL A 73 1.64 1.88 -7.45
C VAL A 73 1.82 3.28 -6.90
N LEU A 74 1.13 4.23 -7.51
CA LEU A 74 0.92 5.56 -6.94
C LEU A 74 -0.37 5.57 -6.11
N ILE A 75 -0.23 6.00 -4.86
CA ILE A 75 -1.33 6.13 -3.90
C ILE A 75 -1.62 7.61 -3.62
N PRO A 76 -2.87 7.96 -3.27
CA PRO A 76 -3.18 9.33 -2.89
C PRO A 76 -2.41 9.73 -1.62
N GLN A 77 -2.16 11.03 -1.48
CA GLN A 77 -1.48 11.56 -0.29
C GLN A 77 -2.31 11.35 0.98
N PHE A 78 -3.64 11.39 0.83
CA PHE A 78 -4.62 11.27 1.90
C PHE A 78 -5.60 10.14 1.61
N GLY A 79 -6.29 9.68 2.66
CA GLY A 79 -7.21 8.56 2.57
C GLY A 79 -6.55 7.22 2.89
N GLY A 80 -7.30 6.15 2.66
CA GLY A 80 -6.94 4.83 3.12
C GLY A 80 -7.01 4.69 4.64
N SER A 81 -6.86 3.46 5.12
CA SER A 81 -6.81 3.13 6.55
C SER A 81 -5.42 2.63 6.91
N THR A 82 -4.71 3.38 7.75
CA THR A 82 -3.40 2.95 8.28
C THR A 82 -3.57 1.86 9.33
N ILE A 83 -2.88 0.75 9.14
CA ILE A 83 -2.84 -0.37 10.06
C ILE A 83 -1.42 -0.51 10.58
N LYS A 84 -1.26 -0.32 11.90
CA LYS A 84 0.02 -0.51 12.59
C LYS A 84 0.29 -1.99 12.80
N LEU A 85 1.48 -2.42 12.43
CA LEU A 85 2.02 -3.75 12.69
C LEU A 85 2.85 -3.73 13.97
N GLY A 86 3.08 -4.90 14.57
CA GLY A 86 3.73 -5.03 15.88
C GLY A 86 5.18 -4.50 16.00
N ASN A 87 5.85 -4.19 14.88
CA ASN A 87 7.27 -3.80 14.83
C ASN A 87 7.47 -2.35 14.37
N ASP A 88 6.55 -1.44 14.70
CA ASP A 88 6.50 -0.03 14.21
C ASP A 88 6.35 0.13 12.68
N ASP A 89 6.23 -0.97 11.94
CA ASP A 89 5.83 -0.94 10.55
C ASP A 89 4.35 -0.58 10.40
N GLU A 90 4.02 0.10 9.30
CA GLU A 90 2.65 0.43 8.94
C GLU A 90 2.36 0.02 7.51
N VAL A 91 1.18 -0.54 7.31
CA VAL A 91 0.59 -0.78 5.99
C VAL A 91 -0.65 0.08 5.85
N ILE A 92 -1.06 0.34 4.62
CA ILE A 92 -2.23 1.16 4.34
C ILE A 92 -3.20 0.35 3.49
N LEU A 93 -4.47 0.38 3.86
CA LEU A 93 -5.54 -0.30 3.15
C LEU A 93 -6.34 0.73 2.34
N PHE A 94 -6.39 0.55 1.04
CA PHE A 94 -7.18 1.36 0.09
C PHE A 94 -8.26 0.50 -0.57
N ARG A 95 -9.21 1.14 -1.26
CA ARG A 95 -9.95 0.46 -2.34
C ARG A 95 -9.14 0.50 -3.63
N ASP A 96 -9.34 -0.48 -4.50
CA ASP A 96 -8.71 -0.53 -5.83
C ASP A 96 -8.95 0.77 -6.62
N ALA A 97 -10.16 1.33 -6.54
CA ALA A 97 -10.54 2.58 -7.21
C ALA A 97 -9.83 3.84 -6.66
N GLU A 98 -9.22 3.77 -5.48
CA GLU A 98 -8.46 4.89 -4.90
C GLU A 98 -7.00 4.89 -5.34
N ILE A 99 -6.50 3.77 -5.89
CA ILE A 99 -5.13 3.67 -6.40
C ILE A 99 -5.02 4.49 -7.69
N LEU A 100 -4.05 5.41 -7.75
CA LEU A 100 -3.98 6.41 -8.82
C LEU A 100 -3.38 5.85 -10.11
N ALA A 101 -2.35 5.03 -10.01
CA ALA A 101 -1.67 4.46 -11.17
C ALA A 101 -0.82 3.24 -10.80
N LYS A 102 -0.54 2.37 -11.77
CA LYS A 102 0.56 1.39 -11.72
C LYS A 102 1.81 1.99 -12.35
N ILE A 103 2.96 1.77 -11.73
CA ILE A 103 4.26 2.20 -12.23
C ILE A 103 4.81 1.08 -13.10
N ALA A 104 4.88 1.30 -14.42
CA ALA A 104 5.55 0.39 -15.34
C ALA A 104 7.07 0.54 -15.19
N LYS A 105 7.81 -0.57 -15.23
CA LYS A 105 9.26 -0.54 -15.39
C LYS A 105 9.54 -0.45 -16.88
N ASP A 106 10.07 0.69 -17.31
CA ASP A 106 10.71 0.85 -18.64
C ASP A 106 12.06 0.12 -18.70
#